data_AF-A0A2N2SWR0-F1
#
_entry.id   AF-A0A2N2SWR0-F1
#
_cell.length_a   1.000
_cell.length_b   1.000
_cell.length_c   1.000
_cell.angle_alpha   90.00
_cell.angle_beta   90.00
_cell.angle_gamma   90.00
#
_symmetry.space_group_name_H-M   'P 1'
#
loop_
_entity.id
_entity.type
_entity.pdbx_description
1 polymer ?
#
loop_
_entity_poly.entity_id
_entity_poly.type
_entity_poly.pdbx_seq_one_letter_code
_entity_poly.pdbx_strand_id
1 'polypeptide(L)' 'MINGINTMTVTTQSRTLGLNFDSFDVGSDAAFVLKQPDALSRALFRIWDSNPSQIYGKVTANGQLY' A
#
# COMPACT_ATOMS: atom_id res chain seq x y z
N MET A 1 3.12 6.00 18.62
CA MET A 1 3.20 7.30 17.92
C MET A 1 4.42 7.26 17.00
N ILE A 2 4.23 7.31 15.68
CA ILE A 2 5.32 7.59 14.73
C ILE A 2 5.09 9.00 14.20
N ASN A 3 5.78 9.97 14.82
CA ASN A 3 5.78 11.36 14.42
C ASN A 3 7.00 11.56 13.50
N GLY A 4 6.80 11.61 12.18
CA GLY A 4 7.87 11.97 11.23
C GLY A 4 8.10 11.04 10.03
N ILE A 5 7.30 9.99 9.82
CA ILE A 5 7.34 9.21 8.57
C ILE A 5 6.05 9.44 7.81
N ASN A 6 6.04 10.46 6.96
CA ASN A 6 4.95 10.68 6.01
C ASN A 6 4.97 9.66 4.86
N THR A 7 5.92 8.71 4.81
CA THR A 7 5.99 7.71 3.75
C THR A 7 6.21 6.30 4.29
N MET A 8 5.21 5.42 4.20
CA MET A 8 5.37 4.00 4.46
C MET A 8 5.90 3.29 3.21
N THR A 9 7.05 2.62 3.30
CA THR A 9 7.60 1.80 2.21
C THR A 9 7.58 0.33 2.60
N VAL A 10 7.00 -0.50 1.75
CA VAL A 10 6.96 -1.96 1.91
C VAL A 10 7.66 -2.62 0.74
N THR A 11 8.64 -3.48 1.00
CA THR A 11 9.34 -4.26 -0.02
C THR A 11 8.91 -5.71 0.05
N THR A 12 8.58 -6.30 -1.10
CA THR A 12 8.09 -7.67 -1.20
C THR A 12 9.02 -8.50 -2.07
N GLN A 13 9.14 -9.80 -1.76
CA GLN A 13 9.99 -10.72 -2.53
C GLN A 13 9.18 -11.59 -3.51
N SER A 14 7.88 -11.73 -3.26
CA SER A 14 6.98 -12.53 -4.09
C SER A 14 6.45 -11.71 -5.26
N ARG A 15 6.45 -12.30 -6.47
CA ARG A 15 5.83 -11.71 -7.66
C ARG A 15 4.30 -11.67 -7.56
N THR A 16 3.70 -12.56 -6.78
CA THR A 16 2.26 -12.56 -6.49
C THR A 16 2.06 -12.58 -4.98
N LEU A 17 1.27 -11.65 -4.47
CA LEU A 17 1.10 -11.41 -3.04
C LEU A 17 -0.35 -10.99 -2.74
N GLY A 18 -0.90 -11.51 -1.65
CA GLY A 18 -2.09 -10.95 -1.00
C GLY A 18 -1.73 -10.35 0.36
N LEU A 19 -2.15 -9.12 0.62
CA LEU A 19 -2.04 -8.47 1.93
C LEU A 19 -3.44 -8.21 2.48
N ASN A 20 -3.68 -8.62 3.72
CA ASN A 20 -4.90 -8.30 4.44
C ASN A 20 -4.64 -7.10 5.34
N PHE A 21 -5.53 -6.13 5.29
CA PHE A 21 -5.50 -4.94 6.13
C PHE A 21 -6.83 -4.85 6.89
N ASP A 22 -6.76 -4.53 8.18
CA ASP A 22 -7.96 -4.15 8.93
C ASP A 22 -8.51 -2.82 8.42
N SER A 23 -7.62 -1.87 8.11
CA SER A 23 -7.90 -0.59 7.43
C SER A 23 -6.72 -0.17 6.56
N PHE A 24 -6.97 0.62 5.53
CA PHE A 24 -5.93 1.19 4.67
C PHE A 24 -6.36 2.57 4.19
N ASP A 25 -5.72 3.61 4.75
CA ASP A 25 -5.95 5.01 4.43
C ASP A 25 -4.61 5.73 4.21
N VAL A 26 -4.62 6.77 3.39
CA VAL A 26 -3.43 7.60 3.13
C VAL A 26 -3.86 9.06 3.21
N GLY A 27 -3.46 9.75 4.28
CA GLY A 27 -3.71 11.18 4.47
C GLY A 27 -3.03 12.06 3.42
N SER A 28 -3.48 13.32 3.29
CA SER A 28 -3.04 14.25 2.23
C SER A 28 -1.53 14.47 2.17
N ASP A 29 -0.86 14.50 3.32
CA ASP A 29 0.59 14.69 3.42
C ASP A 29 1.35 13.36 3.47
N ALA A 30 0.67 12.23 3.28
CA ALA A 30 1.23 10.89 3.41
C ALA A 30 1.43 10.19 2.05
N ALA A 31 2.30 9.19 2.06
CA ALA A 31 2.58 8.33 0.93
C ALA A 31 2.75 6.87 1.36
N PHE A 32 2.33 5.95 0.49
CA PHE A 32 2.59 4.53 0.59
C PHE A 32 3.31 4.07 -0.69
N VAL A 33 4.42 3.36 -0.54
CA VAL A 33 5.23 2.85 -1.64
C VAL A 33 5.40 1.35 -1.51
N LEU A 34 4.90 0.60 -2.49
CA LEU A 34 5.10 -0.84 -2.61
C LEU A 34 6.23 -1.14 -3.61
N LYS A 35 7.36 -1.66 -3.11
CA LYS A 35 8.49 -2.13 -3.92
C LYS A 35 8.37 -3.63 -4.14
N GLN A 36 7.87 -3.99 -5.31
CA GLN A 36 7.73 -5.36 -5.79
C GLN A 36 8.99 -5.80 -6.57
N PRO A 37 9.19 -7.12 -6.79
CA PRO A 37 10.37 -7.63 -7.50
C PRO A 37 10.58 -7.05 -8.91
N ASP A 38 9.49 -6.88 -9.67
CA ASP A 38 9.50 -6.37 -11.04
C ASP A 38 8.17 -5.71 -11.41
N ALA A 39 8.09 -5.12 -12.60
CA ALA A 39 6.88 -4.46 -13.10
C ALA A 39 5.72 -5.40 -13.49
N LEU A 40 5.98 -6.71 -13.56
CA LEU A 40 4.97 -7.75 -13.84
C LEU A 40 4.38 -8.35 -12.56
N SER A 41 4.85 -7.89 -11.39
CA SER A 41 4.39 -8.38 -10.10
C SER A 41 2.99 -7.88 -9.79
N ARG A 42 2.22 -8.67 -9.03
CA ARG A 42 0.81 -8.44 -8.69
C ARG A 42 0.61 -8.49 -7.19
N ALA A 43 0.07 -7.41 -6.63
CA ALA A 43 -0.33 -7.35 -5.23
C ALA A 43 -1.84 -7.13 -5.14
N LEU A 44 -2.51 -7.94 -4.32
CA LEU A 44 -3.91 -7.76 -3.98
C LEU A 44 -4.01 -7.26 -2.54
N PHE A 45 -4.60 -6.09 -2.36
CA PHE A 45 -4.92 -5.53 -1.05
C PHE A 45 -6.36 -5.88 -0.71
N ARG A 46 -6.55 -6.57 0.40
CA ARG A 46 -7.87 -6.92 0.91
C ARG A 46 -8.11 -6.17 2.21
N ILE A 47 -9.00 -5.19 2.16
CA ILE A 47 -9.36 -4.34 3.28
C ILE A 47 -10.60 -4.91 3.97
N TRP A 48 -10.53 -5.09 5.29
CA TRP A 48 -11.59 -5.62 6.15
C TRP A 48 -12.21 -4.52 7.02
N ASP A 49 -12.24 -3.28 6.52
CA ASP A 49 -12.96 -2.17 7.12
C ASP A 49 -14.35 -2.06 6.50
N SER A 50 -15.33 -1.71 7.33
CA SER A 50 -16.66 -1.31 6.88
C SER A 50 -16.66 0.08 6.22
N ASN A 51 -15.68 0.92 6.57
CA ASN A 51 -15.50 2.24 6.00
C ASN A 51 -14.68 2.16 4.71
N PRO A 52 -15.03 2.92 3.65
CA PRO A 52 -14.21 3.00 2.46
C PRO A 52 -12.83 3.57 2.77
N SER A 53 -11.81 3.04 2.11
CA SER A 53 -10.45 3.61 2.12
C SER A 53 -10.44 5.08 1.67
N GLN A 54 -9.83 5.93 2.47
CA GLN A 54 -9.63 7.35 2.19
C GLN A 54 -8.18 7.58 1.73
N ILE A 55 -8.02 7.76 0.42
CA ILE A 55 -6.71 7.95 -0.22
C ILE A 55 -6.61 9.39 -0.71
N TYR A 56 -6.18 10.29 0.18
CA TYR A 56 -5.93 11.70 -0.14
C TYR A 56 -4.47 11.98 -0.50
N GLY A 57 -3.55 11.11 -0.06
CA GLY A 57 -2.13 11.18 -0.38
C GLY A 57 -1.72 10.32 -1.58
N LYS A 58 -0.48 9.83 -1.57
CA LYS A 58 0.09 9.08 -2.72
C LYS A 58 0.19 7.59 -2.44
N VAL A 59 -0.26 6.76 -3.37
CA VAL A 59 -0.02 5.32 -3.39
C VAL A 59 0.74 4.98 -4.66
N THR A 60 1.92 4.37 -4.52
CA THR A 60 2.73 3.95 -5.68
C THR A 60 3.17 2.51 -5.56
N ALA A 61 3.22 1.83 -6.70
CA ALA A 61 3.75 0.49 -6.85
C ALA A 61 4.53 0.43 -8.17
N ASN A 62 5.65 -0.29 -8.21
CA ASN A 62 6.37 -0.49 -9.46
C ASN A 62 5.77 -1.61 -10.32
N GLY A 63 4.94 -2.49 -9.75
CA GLY A 63 4.10 -3.45 -10.46
C GLY A 63 2.61 -3.12 -10.37
N GLN A 64 1.77 -4.14 -10.49
CA GLN A 64 0.31 -4.02 -10.44
C GLN A 64 -0.18 -4.13 -8.99
N LEU A 65 -1.07 -3.21 -8.62
CA LEU A 65 -1.75 -3.15 -7.34
C LEU A 65 -3.27 -3.21 -7.58
N TYR A 66 -3.96 -4.07 -6.84
CA TYR A 66 -5.41 -4.30 -6.90
C TYR A 66 -6.03 -4.12 -5.53
#